data_AF-A0A7Y2CQT8-F1
#
_entry.id   AF-A0A7Y2CQT8-F1
#
_cell.length_a   1.000
_cell.length_b   1.000
_cell.length_c   1.000
_cell.angle_alpha   90.00
_cell.angle_beta   90.00
_cell.angle_gamma   90.00
#
_symmetry.space_group_name_H-M   'P 1'
#
loop_
_entity.id
_entity.type
_entity.pdbx_description
1 polymer ?
#
loop_
_entity_poly.entity_id
_entity_poly.type
_entity_poly.pdbx_seq_one_letter_code
_entity_poly.pdbx_strand_id
1 'polypeptide(L)'
;FLRKTAIVLGNEVEGVSEDFRAASDVVCRIDMIGFVESYNISVAAALMLYHAHLARTSGRNGGGDLSAAEKQALTAQYYLRAVQRAEEILLETDRRAD
;
A
#
# COMPACT_ATOMS: atom_id res chain seq x y z
N PHE A 1 12.42 4.23 7.27
CA PHE A 1 11.54 4.42 6.09
C PHE A 1 11.38 5.89 5.67
N LEU A 2 12.46 6.69 5.65
CA LEU A 2 12.36 8.13 5.29
C LEU A 2 12.57 8.41 3.79
N ARG A 3 13.09 7.42 3.05
CA ARG A 3 13.24 7.45 1.60
C ARG A 3 12.08 6.72 0.91
N LYS A 4 11.99 6.84 -0.43
CA LYS A 4 11.13 5.97 -1.24
C LYS A 4 11.57 4.53 -0.99
N THR A 5 10.63 3.68 -0.58
CA THR A 5 10.93 2.31 -0.13
C THR A 5 9.78 1.42 -0.53
N ALA A 6 10.09 0.40 -1.32
CA ALA A 6 9.21 -0.74 -1.54
C ALA A 6 9.45 -1.78 -0.44
N ILE A 7 8.37 -2.35 0.08
CA ILE A 7 8.43 -3.48 1.01
C ILE A 7 7.96 -4.69 0.22
N VAL A 8 8.81 -5.70 0.11
CA VAL A 8 8.48 -6.96 -0.55
C VAL A 8 8.22 -8.01 0.51
N LEU A 9 7.06 -8.64 0.43
CA LEU A 9 6.66 -9.74 1.29
C LEU A 9 6.47 -10.96 0.40
N GLY A 10 6.92 -12.10 0.90
CA GLY A 10 6.82 -13.37 0.22
C GLY A 10 5.53 -14.10 0.55
N ASN A 11 5.27 -15.21 -0.13
CA ASN A 11 4.11 -16.05 0.19
C ASN A 11 4.30 -16.80 1.53
N GLU A 12 3.24 -17.43 2.02
CA GLU A 12 3.23 -18.07 3.35
C GLU A 12 4.10 -19.33 3.46
N VAL A 13 4.50 -19.92 2.33
CA VAL A 13 5.18 -21.23 2.29
C VAL A 13 6.68 -21.06 2.08
N GLU A 14 7.07 -20.33 1.05
CA GLU A 14 8.46 -20.18 0.61
C GLU A 14 9.06 -18.83 1.02
N GLY A 15 8.23 -17.91 1.51
CA GLY A 15 8.66 -16.55 1.80
C GLY A 15 9.05 -15.81 0.52
N VAL A 16 10.00 -14.87 0.63
CA VAL A 16 10.42 -14.03 -0.49
C VAL A 16 11.28 -14.86 -1.43
N SER A 17 11.02 -14.82 -2.74
CA SER A 17 11.79 -15.56 -3.73
C SER A 17 13.25 -15.10 -3.79
N GLU A 18 14.13 -15.98 -4.27
CA GLU A 18 15.56 -15.66 -4.44
C GLU A 18 15.78 -14.46 -5.36
N ASP A 19 15.02 -14.34 -6.45
CA ASP A 19 15.11 -13.20 -7.37
C ASP A 19 14.84 -11.87 -6.67
N PHE A 20 13.79 -11.81 -5.82
CA PHE A 20 13.48 -10.61 -5.06
C PHE A 20 14.49 -10.34 -3.95
N ARG A 21 15.05 -11.39 -3.32
CA ARG A 21 16.14 -11.24 -2.33
C ARG A 21 17.38 -10.66 -2.98
N ALA A 22 17.78 -11.17 -4.15
CA ALA A 22 18.94 -10.71 -4.89
C ALA A 22 18.79 -9.27 -5.41
N ALA A 23 17.56 -8.87 -5.78
CA ALA A 23 17.26 -7.51 -6.23
C ALA A 23 17.08 -6.49 -5.09
N SER A 24 17.06 -6.92 -3.83
CA SER A 24 16.77 -6.05 -2.69
C SER A 24 18.02 -5.39 -2.11
N ASP A 25 17.94 -4.09 -1.82
CA ASP A 25 19.01 -3.37 -1.10
C ASP A 25 19.23 -3.93 0.32
N VAL A 26 18.16 -4.41 0.94
CA VAL A 26 18.14 -4.90 2.33
C VAL A 26 17.20 -6.09 2.42
N VAL A 27 17.69 -7.17 3.03
CA VAL A 27 16.87 -8.31 3.46
C VAL A 27 16.80 -8.27 4.99
N CYS A 28 15.60 -8.24 5.54
CA CYS A 28 15.38 -8.19 6.99
C CYS A 28 14.36 -9.24 7.44
N ARG A 29 14.40 -9.55 8.73
CA ARG A 29 13.43 -10.43 9.40
C ARG A 29 12.88 -9.71 10.64
N ILE A 30 11.61 -9.93 10.96
CA ILE A 30 11.05 -9.52 12.24
C ILE A 30 11.41 -10.61 13.24
N ASP A 31 12.16 -10.27 14.29
CA ASP A 31 12.55 -11.24 15.30
C ASP A 31 11.33 -11.77 16.05
N MET A 32 11.34 -13.09 16.27
CA MET A 32 10.28 -13.81 16.96
C MET A 32 10.86 -14.45 18.21
N ILE A 33 10.09 -14.42 19.29
CA ILE A 33 10.43 -15.07 20.56
C ILE A 33 9.41 -16.19 20.78
N GLY A 34 9.90 -17.41 20.96
CA GLY A 34 9.07 -18.60 21.18
C GLY A 34 9.22 -19.65 20.09
N PHE A 35 8.26 -20.57 20.01
CA PHE A 35 8.31 -21.75 19.14
C PHE A 35 7.77 -21.52 17.71
N VAL A 36 7.31 -20.30 17.41
CA VAL A 36 6.74 -19.96 16.10
C VAL A 36 7.83 -19.45 15.15
N GLU A 37 7.79 -19.92 13.92
CA GLU A 37 8.86 -19.69 12.93
C GLU A 37 8.60 -18.45 12.04
N SER A 38 7.33 -18.03 11.91
CA SER A 38 6.94 -16.87 11.13
C SER A 38 5.64 -16.23 11.63
N TYR A 39 5.50 -14.92 11.42
CA TYR A 39 4.20 -14.25 11.51
C TYR A 39 3.35 -14.57 10.28
N ASN A 40 2.02 -14.45 10.43
CA ASN A 40 1.14 -14.35 9.27
C ASN A 40 1.57 -13.15 8.39
N ILE A 41 1.50 -13.31 7.07
CA ILE A 41 1.95 -12.30 6.11
C ILE A 41 1.30 -10.92 6.34
N SER A 42 0.00 -10.89 6.68
CA SER A 42 -0.71 -9.63 6.96
C SER A 42 -0.21 -8.95 8.23
N VAL A 43 0.15 -9.74 9.25
CA VAL A 43 0.71 -9.23 10.51
C VAL A 43 2.12 -8.68 10.29
N ALA A 44 2.96 -9.40 9.53
CA ALA A 44 4.28 -8.91 9.15
C ALA A 44 4.18 -7.59 8.36
N ALA A 45 3.26 -7.52 7.38
CA ALA A 45 2.99 -6.30 6.62
C ALA A 45 2.60 -5.13 7.52
N ALA A 46 1.66 -5.36 8.44
CA ALA A 46 1.16 -4.35 9.36
C ALA A 46 2.28 -3.81 10.27
N LEU A 47 3.12 -4.69 10.82
CA LEU A 47 4.27 -4.30 11.66
C LEU A 47 5.26 -3.43 10.88
N MET A 48 5.63 -3.84 9.66
CA MET A 48 6.56 -3.07 8.83
C MET A 48 5.98 -1.70 8.45
N LEU A 49 4.71 -1.65 8.05
CA LEU A 49 4.01 -0.41 7.71
C LEU A 49 3.83 0.50 8.92
N TYR A 50 3.61 -0.05 10.11
CA TYR A 50 3.52 0.72 11.35
C TYR A 50 4.84 1.41 11.68
N HIS A 51 5.97 0.71 11.61
CA HIS A 51 7.29 1.33 11.76
C HIS A 51 7.57 2.37 10.67
N ALA A 52 7.11 2.12 9.44
CA ALA A 52 7.22 3.08 8.36
C ALA A 52 6.39 4.34 8.59
N HIS A 53 5.18 4.18 9.13
CA HIS A 53 4.29 5.26 9.52
C HIS A 53 4.93 6.10 10.64
N LEU A 54 5.33 5.46 11.75
CA LEU A 54 5.99 6.13 12.87
C LEU A 54 7.20 6.94 12.40
N ALA A 55 8.09 6.33 11.61
CA ALA A 55 9.28 7.02 11.11
C ALA A 55 8.93 8.29 10.30
N ARG A 56 7.84 8.26 9.52
CA ARG A 56 7.43 9.39 8.66
C ARG A 56 6.67 10.47 9.44
N THR A 57 5.86 10.10 10.42
CA THR A 57 5.08 11.06 11.21
C THR A 57 5.88 11.71 12.34
N SER A 58 6.93 11.05 12.83
CA SER A 58 7.77 11.59 13.92
C SER A 58 8.64 12.79 13.52
N GLY A 59 8.93 12.99 12.22
CA GLY A 59 9.96 13.94 11.75
C GLY A 59 9.52 15.02 10.76
N ARG A 60 8.29 14.99 10.23
CA ARG A 60 7.76 15.98 9.28
C ARG A 60 6.25 16.14 9.43
N ASN A 61 5.74 17.31 9.03
CA ASN A 61 4.32 17.59 8.82
C ASN A 61 3.65 16.40 8.14
N GLY A 62 2.80 15.68 8.87
CA GLY A 62 2.13 14.47 8.42
C GLY A 62 1.28 14.72 7.19
N GLY A 63 1.84 14.48 6.01
CA GLY A 63 1.18 14.69 4.74
C GLY A 63 1.76 13.77 3.68
N GLY A 64 0.89 13.24 2.81
CA GLY A 64 1.30 12.50 1.62
C GLY A 64 2.05 13.37 0.62
N ASP A 65 2.65 12.74 -0.38
CA ASP A 65 3.49 13.37 -1.42
C ASP A 65 2.73 13.71 -2.71
N LEU A 66 1.40 13.61 -2.70
CA LEU A 66 0.55 13.94 -3.84
C LEU A 66 0.36 15.46 -3.98
N SER A 67 0.48 15.96 -5.21
CA SER A 67 0.01 17.29 -5.59
C SER A 67 -1.52 17.39 -5.50
N ALA A 68 -2.04 18.62 -5.49
CA ALA A 68 -3.49 18.86 -5.47
C ALA A 68 -4.20 18.21 -6.68
N ALA A 69 -3.57 18.28 -7.87
CA ALA A 69 -4.10 17.68 -9.10
C ALA A 69 -4.13 16.15 -9.03
N GLU A 70 -3.06 15.51 -8.55
CA GLU A 70 -3.02 14.05 -8.39
C GLU A 70 -4.05 13.57 -7.35
N LYS A 71 -4.17 14.30 -6.23
CA LYS A 71 -5.18 13.99 -5.20
C LYS A 71 -6.60 14.10 -5.76
N GLN A 72 -6.89 15.12 -6.57
CA GLN A 72 -8.20 15.29 -7.22
C GLN A 72 -8.48 14.15 -8.20
N ALA A 73 -7.51 13.81 -9.06
CA ALA A 73 -7.65 12.72 -10.02
C ALA A 73 -7.89 11.37 -9.34
N LEU A 74 -7.13 11.05 -8.29
CA LEU A 74 -7.27 9.80 -7.55
C LEU A 74 -8.61 9.73 -6.79
N THR A 75 -9.04 10.84 -6.20
CA THR A 75 -10.36 10.94 -5.55
C THR A 75 -11.48 10.66 -6.54
N ALA A 76 -11.43 11.24 -7.74
CA ALA A 76 -12.43 11.00 -8.78
C ALA A 76 -12.48 9.52 -9.21
N GLN A 77 -11.31 8.90 -9.38
CA GLN A 77 -11.22 7.46 -9.68
C GLN A 77 -11.83 6.59 -8.56
N TYR A 78 -11.60 6.95 -7.30
CA TYR A 78 -12.18 6.24 -6.17
C TYR A 78 -13.70 6.39 -6.11
N TYR A 79 -14.25 7.57 -6.41
CA TYR A 79 -15.70 7.74 -6.51
C TYR A 79 -16.32 6.88 -7.60
N LEU A 80 -15.71 6.85 -8.80
CA LEU A 80 -16.18 5.99 -9.88
C LEU A 80 -16.18 4.51 -9.49
N ARG A 81 -15.17 4.07 -8.73
CA ARG A 81 -15.06 2.67 -8.26
C ARG A 81 -15.93 2.35 -7.05
N ALA A 82 -16.33 3.35 -6.27
CA ALA A 82 -17.14 3.16 -5.07
C ALA A 82 -18.61 2.87 -5.39
N VAL A 83 -19.08 3.30 -6.57
CA VAL A 83 -20.46 3.07 -7.03
C VAL A 83 -20.46 1.97 -8.08
N GLN A 84 -21.26 0.92 -7.87
CA GLN A 84 -21.43 -0.12 -8.89
C GLN A 84 -22.06 0.47 -10.14
N ARG A 85 -21.53 0.12 -11.32
CA ARG A 85 -21.99 0.61 -12.63
C ARG A 85 -22.00 2.14 -12.75
N ALA A 86 -21.08 2.83 -12.06
CA ALA A 86 -21.01 4.29 -12.08
C ALA A 86 -20.93 4.88 -13.49
N GLU A 87 -20.15 4.26 -14.39
CA GLU A 87 -20.02 4.69 -15.78
C GLU A 87 -21.36 4.65 -16.53
N GLU A 88 -22.13 3.57 -16.36
CA GLU A 88 -23.43 3.42 -17.02
C GLU A 88 -24.43 4.46 -16.51
N ILE A 89 -24.45 4.71 -15.19
CA ILE A 89 -25.31 5.73 -14.57
C ILE A 89 -25.00 7.13 -15.14
N LEU A 90 -23.71 7.45 -15.27
CA LEU A 90 -23.27 8.73 -15.84
C LEU A 90 -23.68 8.85 -17.31
N LEU A 91 -23.45 7.82 -18.12
CA LEU A 91 -23.82 7.79 -19.55
C LEU A 91 -25.35 7.82 -19.79
N GLU A 92 -26.14 7.27 -18.88
CA GLU A 92 -27.60 7.37 -18.92
C GLU A 92 -28.10 8.76 -18.51
N THR A 93 -27.43 9.41 -17.56
CA THR A 93 -27.80 10.75 -17.10
C THR A 93 -27.47 11.80 -18.15
N ASP A 94 -26.31 11.71 -18.79
CA ASP A 94 -25.88 12.62 -19.86
C ASP A 94 -26.84 12.53 -21.07
N ARG A 95 -27.21 11.30 -21.49
CA ARG A 95 -28.19 11.06 -22.56
C ARG A 95 -29.62 11.55 -22.26
N ARG A 96 -29.95 11.83 -21.00
CA ARG A 96 -31.25 12.39 -20.60
C ARG A 96 -31.22 13.92 -20.47
N ALA A 97 -30.02 14.50 -20.44
CA ALA A 97 -29.81 15.94 -20.35
C ALA A 97 -29.75 16.60 -21.75
N ASP A 98 -29.47 15.80 -22.79
CA ASP A 98 -29.64 16.13 -24.22
C ASP A 98 -31.07 15.89 -24.71
#